data_AF-A0A537Y703-F1
#
_entry.id   AF-A0A537Y703-F1
#
_cell.length_a   1.000
_cell.length_b   1.000
_cell.length_c   1.000
_cell.angle_alpha   90.00
_cell.angle_beta   90.00
_cell.angle_gamma   90.00
#
_symmetry.space_group_name_H-M   'P 1'
#
loop_
_entity.id
_entity.type
_entity.pdbx_description
1 polymer ?
#
loop_
_entity_poly.entity_id
_entity_poly.type
_entity_poly.pdbx_seq_one_letter_code
_entity_poly.pdbx_strand_id
1 'polypeptide(L)'
;MAISISNVIVNSSAPPGTVIGVLTSWDASGNVVPCTYTLTKGSAGYFAVSGSKLVTAWSAPAVPGYYSVRIQAIGTTTRFSGSARLPTMW
;
A
#
# COMPACT_ATOMS: atom_id res chain seq x y z
N MET A 1 -3.27 11.66 -9.39
CA MET A 1 -2.62 10.83 -8.36
C MET A 1 -2.86 9.37 -8.68
N ALA A 2 -1.83 8.55 -8.68
CA ALA A 2 -1.92 7.13 -9.03
C ALA A 2 -0.98 6.27 -8.16
N ILE A 3 -1.32 4.99 -8.00
CA ILE A 3 -0.44 3.97 -7.40
C ILE A 3 -0.11 2.96 -8.49
N SER A 4 1.18 2.71 -8.71
CA SER A 4 1.70 1.70 -9.63
C SER A 4 2.42 0.59 -8.89
N ILE A 5 2.50 -0.60 -9.49
CA ILE A 5 3.31 -1.72 -9.01
C ILE A 5 4.23 -2.21 -10.11
N SER A 6 5.48 -2.51 -9.77
CA SER A 6 6.50 -2.91 -10.76
C SER A 6 6.29 -4.28 -11.39
N ASN A 7 5.58 -5.18 -10.69
CA ASN A 7 5.28 -6.53 -11.17
C ASN A 7 4.04 -7.07 -10.44
N VAL A 8 3.26 -7.91 -11.13
CA VAL A 8 1.98 -8.48 -10.67
C VAL A 8 1.94 -10.01 -10.78
N ILE A 9 3.06 -10.63 -11.16
CA ILE A 9 3.16 -12.07 -11.34
C ILE A 9 4.00 -12.66 -10.21
N VAL A 10 3.51 -13.73 -9.60
CA VAL A 10 4.22 -14.49 -8.57
C VAL A 10 3.86 -15.97 -8.71
N ASN A 11 4.82 -16.85 -8.40
CA ASN A 11 4.57 -18.28 -8.37
C ASN A 11 3.64 -18.63 -7.19
N SER A 12 2.63 -19.45 -7.42
CA SER A 12 1.66 -19.83 -6.38
C SER A 12 2.25 -20.64 -5.24
N SER A 13 3.40 -21.30 -5.47
CA SER A 13 4.19 -22.05 -4.49
C SER A 13 5.31 -21.21 -3.87
N ALA A 14 5.37 -19.90 -4.16
CA ALA A 14 6.38 -19.03 -3.56
C ALA A 14 6.23 -19.00 -2.03
N PRO A 15 7.33 -19.05 -1.26
CA PRO A 15 7.27 -19.00 0.20
C PRO A 15 6.73 -17.65 0.68
N PRO A 16 6.17 -17.57 1.90
CA PRO A 16 5.79 -16.30 2.52
C PRO A 16 6.96 -15.31 2.54
N GLY A 17 6.69 -14.03 2.35
CA GLY A 17 7.70 -12.96 2.28
C GLY A 17 8.34 -12.79 0.91
N THR A 18 7.96 -13.58 -0.11
CA THR A 18 8.43 -13.40 -1.48
C THR A 18 7.94 -12.07 -2.03
N VAL A 19 8.84 -11.26 -2.59
CA VAL A 19 8.50 -9.97 -3.19
C VAL A 19 7.81 -10.18 -4.53
N ILE A 20 6.60 -9.62 -4.65
CA ILE A 20 5.83 -9.61 -5.89
C ILE A 20 6.24 -8.40 -6.72
N GLY A 21 6.26 -7.23 -6.10
CA GLY A 21 6.60 -5.98 -6.76
C GLY A 21 6.73 -4.81 -5.77
N VAL A 22 7.21 -3.68 -6.28
CA VAL A 22 7.39 -2.43 -5.53
C VAL A 22 6.27 -1.46 -5.88
N LEU A 23 5.65 -0.89 -4.85
CA LEU A 23 4.59 0.10 -4.92
C LEU A 23 5.20 1.50 -5.03
N THR A 24 4.67 2.31 -5.93
CA THR A 24 5.08 3.70 -6.13
C THR A 24 3.85 4.59 -6.28
N SER A 25 3.83 5.71 -5.57
CA SER A 25 2.75 6.70 -5.62
C SER A 25 3.23 7.91 -6.40
N TRP A 26 2.35 8.44 -7.23
CA TRP A 26 2.63 9.59 -8.10
C TRP A 26 1.60 10.68 -7.85
N ASP A 27 2.04 11.94 -7.76
CA ASP A 27 1.15 13.10 -7.69
C ASP A 27 0.50 13.40 -9.07
N ALA A 28 -0.28 14.47 -9.16
CA ALA A 28 -0.89 14.87 -10.44
C ALA A 28 0.13 15.43 -11.45
N SER A 29 1.31 15.83 -10.98
CA SER A 29 2.39 16.42 -11.77
C SER A 29 3.41 15.38 -12.25
N GLY A 30 3.24 14.10 -11.85
CA GLY A 30 4.16 13.03 -12.20
C GLY A 30 5.40 12.93 -11.31
N ASN A 31 5.38 13.51 -10.10
CA ASN A 31 6.44 13.29 -9.12
C ASN A 31 6.12 12.11 -8.21
N VAL A 32 7.16 11.39 -7.80
CA VAL A 32 7.04 10.34 -6.78
C VAL A 32 6.74 10.96 -5.42
N VAL A 33 5.68 10.48 -4.78
CA VAL A 33 5.27 10.91 -3.44
C VAL A 33 5.63 9.82 -2.42
N PRO A 34 6.38 10.15 -1.35
CA PRO A 34 6.61 9.24 -0.25
C PRO A 34 5.28 8.91 0.46
N CYS A 35 4.93 7.62 0.47
CA CYS A 35 3.70 7.12 1.07
C CYS A 35 3.99 5.88 1.93
N THR A 36 3.20 5.72 3.00
CA THR A 36 3.02 4.44 3.68
C THR A 36 1.89 3.68 3.00
N TYR A 37 2.08 2.38 2.77
CA TYR A 37 1.11 1.53 2.11
C TYR A 37 0.49 0.54 3.09
N THR A 38 -0.82 0.30 2.96
CA THR A 38 -1.55 -0.69 3.73
C THR A 38 -2.49 -1.49 2.82
N LEU A 39 -2.74 -2.74 3.20
CA LEU A 39 -3.77 -3.55 2.54
C LEU A 39 -5.12 -3.30 3.19
N THR A 40 -6.16 -3.19 2.36
CA THR A 40 -7.54 -3.21 2.85
C THR A 40 -7.98 -4.65 3.14
N LYS A 41 -8.96 -4.84 4.03
CA LYS A 41 -9.35 -6.16 4.60
C LYS A 41 -9.51 -7.28 3.56
N GLY A 42 -9.95 -6.98 2.33
CA GLY A 42 -10.20 -7.99 1.30
C GLY A 42 -8.95 -8.68 0.73
N SER A 43 -7.75 -8.18 1.03
CA SER A 43 -6.49 -8.73 0.49
C SER A 43 -5.54 -9.25 1.57
N ALA A 44 -5.92 -9.09 2.84
CA ALA A 44 -5.16 -9.56 3.98
C ALA A 44 -5.25 -11.10 4.08
N GLY A 45 -4.12 -11.77 4.32
CA GLY A 45 -4.02 -13.22 4.50
C GLY A 45 -3.29 -13.96 3.38
N TYR A 46 -3.46 -13.54 2.12
CA TYR A 46 -2.65 -14.03 1.00
C TYR A 46 -1.46 -13.13 0.69
N PHE A 47 -1.61 -11.83 0.95
CA PHE A 47 -0.61 -10.83 0.67
C PHE A 47 -0.36 -9.96 1.91
N ALA A 48 0.81 -9.36 1.95
CA ALA A 48 1.20 -8.37 2.94
C ALA A 48 1.97 -7.23 2.27
N VAL A 49 2.11 -6.11 2.97
CA VAL A 49 2.97 -5.00 2.58
C VAL A 49 4.14 -4.94 3.56
N SER A 50 5.36 -4.90 3.03
CA SER A 50 6.59 -4.69 3.78
C SER A 50 7.29 -3.43 3.25
N GLY A 51 7.11 -2.31 3.95
CA GLY A 51 7.52 -0.99 3.47
C GLY A 51 6.76 -0.59 2.20
N SER A 52 7.47 -0.48 1.08
CA SER A 52 6.88 -0.23 -0.25
C SER A 52 6.72 -1.51 -1.09
N LYS A 53 6.99 -2.69 -0.54
CA LYS A 53 6.94 -3.96 -1.29
C LYS A 53 5.63 -4.69 -1.00
N LEU A 54 4.96 -5.15 -2.06
CA LEU A 54 3.92 -6.16 -1.93
C LEU A 54 4.60 -7.53 -1.86
N VAL A 55 4.28 -8.31 -0.83
CA VAL A 55 4.86 -9.63 -0.57
C VAL A 55 3.79 -10.69 -0.38
N THR A 56 4.14 -11.95 -0.59
CA THR A 56 3.29 -13.10 -0.27
C THR A 56 3.15 -13.28 1.24
N ALA A 57 2.00 -13.74 1.70
CA ALA A 57 1.71 -13.97 3.12
C ALA A 57 0.90 -15.25 3.40
N TRP A 58 0.59 -16.03 2.37
CA TRP A 58 -0.13 -17.29 2.51
C TRP A 58 0.69 -18.34 3.27
N SER A 59 0.03 -19.17 4.08
CA SER A 59 0.67 -20.26 4.85
C SER A 59 0.85 -21.56 4.06
N ALA A 60 0.17 -21.69 2.93
CA ALA A 60 0.22 -22.83 2.01
C ALA A 60 0.20 -22.30 0.56
N PRO A 61 0.59 -23.12 -0.44
CA PRO A 61 0.55 -22.71 -1.84
C PRO A 61 -0.81 -22.13 -2.22
N ALA A 62 -0.80 -20.97 -2.88
CA ALA A 62 -2.00 -20.34 -3.40
C ALA A 62 -2.60 -21.17 -4.55
N VAL A 63 -3.90 -20.99 -4.79
CA VAL A 63 -4.53 -21.58 -5.98
C VAL A 63 -4.16 -20.72 -7.19
N PRO A 64 -3.65 -21.29 -8.29
CA PRO A 64 -3.38 -20.51 -9.48
C PRO A 64 -4.63 -19.77 -9.97
N GLY A 65 -4.51 -18.45 -10.18
CA GLY A 65 -5.64 -17.61 -10.57
C GLY A 65 -5.37 -16.13 -10.37
N TYR A 66 -6.42 -15.32 -10.57
CA TYR A 66 -6.37 -13.88 -10.37
C TYR A 66 -6.87 -13.51 -8.98
N TYR A 67 -6.12 -12.65 -8.30
CA TYR A 67 -6.45 -12.15 -6.98
C TYR A 67 -6.64 -10.64 -7.01
N SER A 68 -7.71 -10.16 -6.39
CA SER A 68 -7.92 -8.73 -6.20
C SER A 68 -7.16 -8.24 -4.98
N VAL A 69 -6.13 -7.42 -5.21
CA VAL A 69 -5.36 -6.77 -4.15
C VAL A 69 -5.71 -5.29 -4.08
N ARG A 70 -6.24 -4.83 -2.96
CA ARG A 70 -6.66 -3.45 -2.77
C ARG A 70 -5.78 -2.76 -1.74
N ILE A 71 -5.06 -1.75 -2.24
CA ILE A 71 -3.99 -1.04 -1.54
C ILE A 71 -4.46 0.38 -1.24
N GLN A 72 -4.13 0.86 -0.04
CA GLN A 72 -4.27 2.24 0.34
C GLN A 72 -2.88 2.87 0.53
N ALA A 73 -2.69 4.08 0.02
CA ALA A 73 -1.47 4.86 0.22
C ALA A 73 -1.81 6.09 1.06
N ILE A 74 -0.98 6.38 2.06
CA ILE A 74 -1.08 7.56 2.91
C ILE A 74 0.22 8.34 2.76
N GLY A 75 0.15 9.55 2.22
CA GLY A 75 1.31 10.42 2.05
C GLY A 75 1.92 10.78 3.41
N THR A 76 3.24 10.64 3.54
CA THR A 76 3.95 10.92 4.80
C THR A 76 4.47 12.36 4.91
N THR A 77 4.41 13.12 3.81
CA THR A 77 5.04 14.45 3.71
C THR A 77 4.06 15.62 3.93
N THR A 78 2.75 15.39 3.96
CA THR A 78 1.75 16.45 4.19
C THR A 78 1.31 16.51 5.65
N ARG A 79 1.90 17.43 6.42
CA ARG A 79 1.36 17.85 7.73
C ARG A 79 0.11 18.69 7.50
N PHE A 80 -1.04 18.21 7.96
CA PHE A 80 -2.21 19.06 8.15
C PHE A 80 -2.01 19.90 9.43
N SER A 81 -2.10 21.23 9.33
CA SER A 81 -2.13 22.12 10.49
C SER A 81 -3.31 23.09 10.40
N GLY A 82 -3.88 23.44 11.54
CA GLY A 82 -4.98 24.40 11.66
C GLY A 82 -4.95 25.05 13.04
N SER A 83 -5.41 26.29 13.15
CA SER A 83 -5.57 26.99 14.43
C SER A 83 -7.02 27.45 14.58
N ALA A 84 -7.53 27.40 15.81
CA ALA A 84 -8.82 27.93 16.19
C ALA A 84 -8.61 29.02 17.24
N ARG A 85 -9.29 30.17 17.09
CA ARG A 85 -9.32 31.22 18.11
C ARG A 85 -10.60 31.07 18.90
N LEU A 86 -10.48 30.77 20.20
CA LEU A 86 -11.60 30.75 21.12
C LEU A 86 -11.80 32.16 21.69
N PRO A 87 -13.02 32.72 21.66
CA PRO A 87 -13.30 33.98 22.32
C PRO A 87 -13.22 33.78 23.85
N THR A 88 -12.39 34.58 24.53
CA THR A 88 -12.42 34.69 25.99
C THR A 88 -13.56 35.61 26.38
N MET A 89 -14.51 35.10 27.16
CA MET A 89 -15.54 35.89 27.84
C MET A 89 -14.93 36.46 29.14
N TRP A 90 -15.18 37.75 29.38
CA TRP A 90 -14.79 38.47 30.60
C TRP A 90 -15.71 38.13 31.76
#